data_AF-A0A6I0E2U7-F1
#
_entry.id   AF-A0A6I0E2U7-F1
#
_cell.length_a   1.000
_cell.length_b   1.000
_cell.length_c   1.000
_cell.angle_alpha   90.00
_cell.angle_beta   90.00
_cell.angle_gamma   90.00
#
_symmetry.space_group_name_H-M   'P 1'
#
loop_
_entity.id
_entity.type
_entity.pdbx_description
1 polymer ?
#
loop_
_entity_poly.entity_id
_entity_poly.type
_entity_poly.pdbx_seq_one_letter_code
_entity_poly.pdbx_strand_id
1 'polypeptide(L)'
;DSGLVGAAYTLNQIQLITDIPDDYFRINSGLGSAAPKNLLLTPLTFDNQVLGVVELASFNALSQAEIDLVEKVAYNVANNIHNVVMNEQNIKLINQFKESSRQMQENEERMRQNLEELEIIREQYEMLRNETVHRN
;
A
#
# COMPACT_ATOMS: atom_id res chain seq x y z
N ASP A 1 10.72 -1.91 17.28
CA ASP A 1 10.74 -3.13 18.11
C ASP A 1 12.15 -3.63 18.32
N SER A 2 12.54 -3.81 19.58
CA SER A 2 13.87 -4.21 20.04
C SER A 2 13.99 -5.73 20.16
N GLY A 3 14.03 -6.41 19.01
CA GLY A 3 14.25 -7.86 18.89
C GLY A 3 15.08 -8.18 17.65
N LEU A 4 15.44 -9.45 17.46
CA LEU A 4 16.30 -9.88 16.35
C LEU A 4 15.70 -9.53 14.97
N VAL A 5 14.38 -9.68 14.81
CA VAL A 5 13.63 -9.20 13.64
C VAL A 5 13.83 -7.71 13.42
N GLY A 6 13.71 -6.91 14.49
CA GLY A 6 13.88 -5.46 14.42
C GLY A 6 15.31 -5.05 14.05
N ALA A 7 16.31 -5.82 14.48
CA ALA A 7 17.70 -5.62 14.07
C ALA A 7 17.88 -5.93 12.58
N ALA A 8 17.37 -7.06 12.08
CA ALA A 8 17.40 -7.39 10.65
C ALA A 8 16.66 -6.36 9.79
N TYR A 9 15.52 -5.87 10.29
CA TYR A 9 14.73 -4.81 9.65
C TYR A 9 15.50 -3.48 9.58
N THR A 10 16.10 -3.06 10.69
CA THR A 10 16.78 -1.75 10.79
C THR A 10 18.10 -1.74 10.03
N LEU A 11 18.85 -2.85 10.09
CA LEU A 11 20.16 -2.94 9.43
C LEU A 11 20.04 -3.24 7.93
N ASN A 12 18.88 -3.73 7.47
CA ASN A 12 18.69 -4.22 6.10
C ASN A 12 19.79 -5.23 5.72
N GLN A 13 20.04 -6.18 6.63
CA GLN A 13 21.07 -7.20 6.48
C GLN A 13 20.55 -8.55 6.94
N ILE A 14 21.01 -9.60 6.27
CA ILE A 14 20.76 -10.98 6.66
C ILE A 14 21.46 -11.24 8.00
N GLN A 15 20.76 -11.87 8.94
CA GLN A 15 21.33 -12.31 10.21
C GLN A 15 21.20 -13.83 10.35
N LEU A 16 22.33 -14.50 10.56
CA LEU A 16 22.37 -15.92 10.91
C LEU A 16 22.73 -16.07 12.38
N ILE A 17 21.86 -16.73 13.13
CA ILE A 17 22.02 -16.94 14.57
C ILE A 17 22.11 -18.44 14.81
N THR A 18 23.25 -18.89 15.32
CA THR A 18 23.54 -20.32 15.54
C THR A 18 23.58 -20.72 17.01
N ASP A 19 23.50 -19.74 17.92
CA ASP A 19 23.49 -19.95 19.36
C ASP A 19 22.15 -19.46 19.92
N ILE A 20 21.14 -20.32 19.79
CA ILE A 20 19.77 -20.03 20.21
C ILE A 20 19.56 -20.69 21.57
N PRO A 21 19.15 -19.93 22.61
CA PRO A 21 18.79 -20.53 23.89
C PRO A 21 17.71 -21.61 23.74
N ASP A 22 17.86 -22.72 24.46
CA ASP A 22 16.97 -23.90 24.37
C ASP A 22 15.49 -23.60 24.72
N ASP A 23 15.25 -22.47 25.37
CA ASP A 23 13.95 -21.95 25.81
C ASP A 23 13.39 -20.82 24.92
N TYR A 24 14.13 -20.36 23.90
CA TYR A 24 13.73 -19.20 23.09
C TYR A 24 12.49 -19.48 22.22
N PHE A 25 12.49 -20.59 21.47
CA PHE A 25 11.30 -21.13 20.80
C PHE A 25 11.52 -22.59 20.36
N ARG A 26 10.43 -23.29 20.07
CA ARG A 26 10.45 -24.70 19.63
C ARG A 26 9.73 -24.88 18.31
N ILE A 27 10.30 -25.70 17.44
CA ILE A 27 9.63 -26.17 16.24
C ILE A 27 8.76 -27.36 16.67
N ASN A 28 7.44 -27.20 16.53
CA ASN A 28 6.46 -28.24 16.81
C ASN A 28 6.01 -28.92 15.52
N SER A 29 6.00 -30.25 15.52
CA SER A 29 5.57 -31.10 14.40
C SER A 29 4.71 -32.25 14.93
N GLY A 30 3.98 -32.93 14.04
CA GLY A 30 3.23 -34.14 14.39
C GLY A 30 4.09 -35.28 14.93
N LEU A 31 5.42 -35.18 14.80
CA LEU A 31 6.39 -36.15 15.30
C LEU A 31 7.06 -35.74 16.62
N GLY A 32 6.82 -34.53 17.13
CA GLY A 32 7.42 -34.05 18.38
C GLY A 32 7.77 -32.56 18.37
N SER A 33 8.56 -32.14 19.36
CA SER A 33 9.00 -30.75 19.57
C SER A 33 10.49 -30.71 19.85
N ALA A 34 11.22 -29.85 19.13
CA ALA A 34 12.67 -29.69 19.32
C ALA A 34 13.09 -28.22 19.17
N ALA A 35 14.16 -27.85 19.86
CA ALA A 35 14.78 -26.53 19.74
C ALA A 35 15.59 -26.46 18.43
N PRO A 36 15.40 -25.42 17.59
CA PRO A 36 16.24 -25.22 16.42
C PRO A 36 17.65 -24.82 16.84
N LYS A 37 18.63 -25.13 15.98
CA LYS A 37 20.03 -24.73 16.20
C LYS A 37 20.41 -23.50 15.40
N ASN A 38 19.62 -23.14 14.40
CA ASN A 38 19.92 -22.05 13.49
C ASN A 38 18.65 -21.24 13.20
N LEU A 39 18.80 -19.92 13.15
CA LEU A 39 17.75 -18.98 12.77
C LEU A 39 18.34 -18.00 11.76
N LEU A 40 17.76 -17.97 10.57
CA LEU A 40 18.11 -17.06 9.49
C LEU A 40 17.03 -15.99 9.38
N LEU A 41 17.41 -14.74 9.51
CA LEU A 41 16.55 -13.58 9.36
C LEU A 41 16.95 -12.88 8.07
N THR A 42 16.03 -12.84 7.11
CA THR A 42 16.29 -12.27 5.78
C THR A 42 15.34 -11.10 5.54
N PRO A 43 15.84 -9.86 5.38
CA PRO A 43 14.98 -8.73 5.09
C PRO A 43 14.37 -8.85 3.68
N LEU A 44 13.09 -8.49 3.56
CA LEU A 44 12.38 -8.36 2.30
C LEU A 44 12.58 -6.94 1.78
N THR A 45 13.62 -6.74 0.98
CA THR A 45 14.07 -5.40 0.58
C THR A 45 13.70 -5.08 -0.85
N PHE A 46 13.11 -3.91 -1.05
CA PHE A 46 12.81 -3.31 -2.36
C PHE A 46 13.33 -1.88 -2.37
N ASP A 47 14.15 -1.48 -3.36
CA ASP A 47 14.74 -0.13 -3.46
C ASP A 47 15.28 0.43 -2.12
N ASN A 48 16.06 -0.39 -1.42
CA ASN A 48 16.67 -0.06 -0.13
C ASN A 48 15.68 0.18 1.03
N GLN A 49 14.40 -0.09 0.82
CA GLN A 49 13.35 -0.09 1.84
C GLN A 49 13.02 -1.53 2.24
N VAL A 50 13.01 -1.78 3.55
CA VAL A 50 12.62 -3.08 4.10
C VAL A 50 11.10 -3.13 4.25
N LEU A 51 10.45 -4.02 3.51
CA LEU A 51 9.00 -4.26 3.53
C LEU A 51 8.59 -5.22 4.65
N GLY A 52 9.53 -6.05 5.13
CA GLY A 52 9.33 -7.04 6.17
C GLY A 52 10.57 -7.90 6.37
N VAL A 53 10.48 -8.93 7.20
CA VAL A 53 11.58 -9.89 7.43
C VAL A 53 11.00 -11.30 7.38
N VAL A 54 11.70 -12.19 6.70
CA VAL A 54 11.43 -13.63 6.71
C VAL A 54 12.32 -14.29 7.75
N GLU A 55 11.72 -15.08 8.64
CA GLU A 55 12.43 -15.90 9.61
C GLU A 55 12.42 -17.38 9.19
N LEU A 56 13.58 -18.02 9.19
CA LEU A 56 13.73 -19.44 8.91
C LEU A 56 14.51 -20.13 10.02
N ALA A 57 13.84 -21.04 10.71
CA ALA A 57 14.44 -21.86 11.75
C ALA A 57 14.87 -23.22 11.18
N SER A 58 16.07 -23.68 11.53
CA SER A 58 16.60 -24.98 11.10
C SER A 58 17.27 -25.73 12.24
N PHE A 59 17.10 -27.05 12.24
CA PHE A 59 17.83 -27.95 13.14
C PHE A 59 19.28 -28.18 12.71
N ASN A 60 19.56 -28.04 11.42
CA ASN A 60 20.88 -28.23 10.83
C ASN A 60 21.49 -26.88 10.44
N ALA A 61 22.82 -26.81 10.44
CA ALA A 61 23.53 -25.65 9.92
C ALA A 61 23.14 -25.42 8.46
N LEU A 62 22.84 -24.16 8.12
CA LEU A 62 22.54 -23.77 6.75
C LEU A 62 23.86 -23.61 5.98
N SER A 63 23.93 -24.23 4.82
CA SER A 63 25.02 -24.01 3.86
C SER A 63 24.88 -22.64 3.19
N GLN A 64 25.99 -22.12 2.65
CA GLN A 64 25.96 -20.86 1.90
C GLN A 64 24.97 -20.92 0.73
N ALA A 65 24.88 -22.06 0.03
CA ALA A 65 23.94 -22.23 -1.07
C ALA A 65 22.47 -22.11 -0.65
N GLU A 66 22.12 -22.58 0.56
CA GLU A 66 20.78 -22.43 1.11
C GLU A 66 20.49 -20.98 1.51
N ILE A 67 21.48 -20.27 2.09
CA ILE A 67 21.35 -18.85 2.45
C ILE A 67 21.15 -18.00 1.18
N ASP A 68 21.98 -18.21 0.15
CA ASP A 68 21.89 -17.50 -1.12
C ASP A 68 20.54 -17.76 -1.83
N LEU A 69 19.99 -18.97 -1.69
CA LEU A 69 18.67 -19.29 -2.19
C LEU A 69 17.59 -18.50 -1.47
N VAL A 70 17.63 -18.47 -0.14
CA VAL A 70 16.68 -17.70 0.66
C VAL A 70 16.76 -16.21 0.34
N GLU A 71 17.96 -15.65 0.18
CA GLU A 71 18.15 -14.25 -0.23
C GLU A 71 17.48 -13.95 -1.57
N LYS A 72 17.68 -14.81 -2.59
CA LYS A 72 17.02 -14.66 -3.90
C LYS A 72 15.51 -14.78 -3.81
N VAL A 73 15.00 -15.70 -2.98
CA VAL A 73 13.56 -15.84 -2.76
C VAL A 73 13.00 -14.61 -2.07
N ALA A 74 13.68 -14.11 -1.03
CA ALA A 74 13.29 -12.91 -0.30
C ALA A 74 13.23 -11.67 -1.21
N TYR A 75 14.23 -11.48 -2.08
CA TYR A 75 14.22 -10.42 -3.08
C TYR A 75 13.02 -10.51 -4.03
N ASN A 76 12.73 -11.71 -4.54
CA ASN A 76 11.56 -11.92 -5.40
C ASN A 76 10.24 -11.69 -4.67
N VAL A 77 10.13 -12.14 -3.42
CA VAL A 77 8.94 -11.90 -2.59
C VAL A 77 8.75 -10.40 -2.34
N ALA A 78 9.82 -9.67 -2.02
CA ALA A 78 9.77 -8.22 -1.83
C ALA A 78 9.27 -7.48 -3.08
N ASN A 79 9.80 -7.82 -4.27
CA ASN A 79 9.34 -7.27 -5.55
C ASN A 79 7.84 -7.52 -5.78
N ASN A 80 7.37 -8.75 -5.52
CA ASN A 80 5.96 -9.09 -5.73
C ASN A 80 5.04 -8.35 -4.74
N ILE A 81 5.42 -8.28 -3.46
CA ILE A 81 4.67 -7.52 -2.45
C ILE A 81 4.57 -6.06 -2.88
N HIS A 82 5.70 -5.45 -3.27
CA HIS A 82 5.72 -4.07 -3.74
C HIS A 82 4.76 -3.85 -4.92
N ASN A 83 4.83 -4.71 -5.94
CA ASN A 83 3.96 -4.60 -7.12
C ASN A 83 2.47 -4.71 -6.79
N VAL A 84 2.10 -5.64 -5.90
CA VAL A 84 0.71 -5.81 -5.47
C VAL A 84 0.22 -4.55 -4.75
N VAL A 85 0.99 -4.04 -3.78
CA VAL A 85 0.64 -2.83 -3.02
C VAL A 85 0.53 -1.60 -3.94
N MET A 86 1.47 -1.42 -4.87
CA MET A 86 1.42 -0.32 -5.84
C MET A 86 0.20 -0.41 -6.76
N ASN A 87 -0.14 -1.61 -7.23
CA ASN A 87 -1.32 -1.81 -8.06
C ASN A 87 -2.61 -1.46 -7.32
N GLU A 88 -2.76 -1.89 -6.05
CA GLU A 88 -3.91 -1.53 -5.21
C GLU A 88 -4.04 -0.01 -5.02
N GLN A 89 -2.92 0.68 -4.77
CA GLN A 89 -2.89 2.13 -4.64
C GLN A 89 -3.32 2.82 -5.95
N ASN A 90 -2.83 2.34 -7.10
CA ASN A 90 -3.23 2.86 -8.40
C ASN A 90 -4.72 2.70 -8.66
N ILE A 91 -5.29 1.53 -8.38
CA ILE A 91 -6.74 1.28 -8.52
C ILE A 91 -7.54 2.27 -7.66
N LYS A 92 -7.12 2.47 -6.41
CA LYS A 92 -7.75 3.44 -5.50
C LYS A 92 -7.70 4.85 -6.07
N LEU A 93 -6.53 5.29 -6.57
CA LEU A 93 -6.34 6.62 -7.13
C LEU A 93 -7.19 6.83 -8.40
N ILE A 94 -7.24 5.83 -9.28
CA ILE A 94 -8.10 5.85 -10.48
C ILE A 94 -9.57 6.03 -10.09
N ASN A 95 -10.04 5.33 -9.05
CA ASN A 95 -11.43 5.46 -8.60
C ASN A 95 -11.72 6.85 -8.02
N GLN A 96 -10.79 7.41 -7.23
CA GLN A 96 -10.91 8.78 -6.71
C GLN A 96 -10.96 9.82 -7.84
N PHE A 97 -10.10 9.67 -8.85
CA PHE A 97 -10.07 10.56 -10.02
C PHE A 97 -11.38 10.51 -10.80
N LYS A 98 -11.93 9.31 -11.03
CA LYS A 98 -13.23 9.13 -11.71
C LYS A 98 -14.37 9.81 -10.96
N GLU A 99 -14.42 9.63 -9.64
CA GLU A 99 -15.47 10.25 -8.83
C GLU A 99 -15.36 11.77 -8.81
N SER A 100 -14.14 12.30 -8.66
CA SER A 100 -13.91 13.75 -8.74
C SER A 100 -14.28 14.32 -10.12
N SER A 101 -13.97 13.61 -11.21
CA SER A 101 -14.35 14.03 -12.56
C SER A 101 -15.87 14.04 -12.76
N ARG A 102 -16.58 13.03 -12.23
CA ARG A 102 -18.05 12.97 -12.26
C ARG A 102 -18.67 14.17 -11.53
N GLN A 103 -18.19 14.46 -10.32
CA GLN A 103 -18.66 15.61 -9.54
C GLN A 103 -18.40 16.94 -10.26
N MET A 104 -17.26 17.05 -10.95
CA MET A 104 -16.94 18.26 -11.72
C MET A 104 -17.90 18.45 -12.89
N GLN A 105 -18.22 17.39 -13.63
CA GLN A 105 -19.20 17.42 -14.72
C GLN A 105 -20.61 17.79 -14.22
N GLU A 106 -21.04 17.22 -13.09
CA GLU A 106 -22.33 17.57 -12.47
C GLU A 106 -22.38 19.03 -12.03
N ASN A 107 -21.27 19.55 -11.51
CA ASN A 107 -21.17 20.95 -11.11
C ASN A 107 -21.14 21.89 -12.32
N GLU A 108 -20.49 21.50 -13.42
CA GLU A 108 -20.48 22.25 -14.68
C GLU A 108 -21.89 22.32 -15.29
N GLU A 109 -22.62 21.19 -15.34
CA GLU A 109 -23.99 21.16 -15.84
C GLU A 109 -24.93 22.01 -14.97
N ARG A 110 -24.80 21.92 -13.64
CA ARG A 110 -25.54 22.82 -12.72
C ARG A 110 -25.21 24.29 -12.95
N MET A 111 -23.94 24.63 -13.15
CA MET A 111 -23.54 26.01 -13.44
C MET A 111 -24.16 26.50 -14.74
N ARG A 112 -24.19 25.66 -15.77
CA ARG A 112 -24.82 25.98 -17.04
C ARG A 112 -26.32 26.21 -16.89
N GLN A 113 -27.04 25.32 -16.18
CA GLN A 113 -28.46 25.49 -15.90
C GLN A 113 -28.75 26.78 -15.13
N ASN A 114 -27.94 27.09 -14.12
CA ASN A 114 -28.06 28.36 -13.37
C ASN A 114 -27.86 29.59 -14.28
N LEU A 115 -26.95 29.53 -15.26
CA LEU A 115 -26.74 30.62 -16.22
C LEU A 115 -27.95 30.77 -17.16
N GLU A 116 -28.49 29.66 -17.68
CA GLU A 116 -29.70 29.67 -18.51
C GLU A 116 -30.91 30.25 -17.75
N GLU A 117 -31.10 29.88 -16.47
CA GLU A 117 -32.15 30.45 -15.61
C GLU A 117 -31.96 31.96 -15.38
N LEU A 118 -30.73 32.41 -15.13
CA LEU A 118 -30.42 33.84 -14.96
C LEU A 118 -30.71 34.65 -16.22
N GLU A 119 -30.44 34.10 -17.41
CA GLU A 119 -30.78 34.73 -18.68
C GLU A 119 -32.29 34.89 -18.85
N ILE A 120 -33.07 33.84 -18.58
CA ILE A 120 -34.55 33.89 -18.64
C ILE A 120 -35.10 34.94 -17.68
N ILE A 121 -34.61 34.97 -16.43
CA ILE A 121 -35.04 35.97 -15.43
C ILE A 121 -34.73 37.39 -15.95
N ARG A 122 -33.54 37.60 -16.50
CA ARG A 122 -33.14 38.91 -17.03
C ARG A 122 -34.07 39.35 -18.17
N GLU A 123 -34.37 38.46 -19.12
CA GLU A 123 -35.29 38.75 -20.22
C GLU A 123 -36.69 39.12 -19.71
N GLN A 124 -37.22 38.38 -18.73
CA GLN A 124 -38.52 38.68 -18.12
C GLN A 124 -38.53 40.06 -17.43
N TYR A 125 -37.47 40.41 -16.72
CA TYR A 125 -37.31 41.74 -16.11
C TYR A 125 -37.30 42.85 -17.15
N GLU A 126 -36.61 42.66 -18.28
CA GLU A 126 -36.56 43.64 -19.36
C GLU A 126 -37.94 43.83 -20.03
N MET A 127 -38.71 42.75 -20.23
CA MET A 127 -40.09 42.84 -20.72
C MET A 127 -41.01 43.62 -19.78
N LEU A 128 -41.03 43.27 -18.49
CA LEU A 128 -41.84 43.97 -17.47
C LEU A 128 -41.51 45.46 -17.38
N ARG A 129 -40.22 45.79 -17.46
CA ARG A 129 -39.75 47.19 -17.48
C ARG A 129 -40.26 47.94 -18.71
N ASN A 130 -40.24 47.32 -19.88
CA ASN A 130 -40.73 47.96 -21.10
C ASN A 130 -42.25 48.19 -21.05
N GLU A 131 -43.03 47.25 -20.49
CA GLU A 131 -44.48 47.39 -20.33
C GLU A 131 -44.86 48.50 -19.34
N THR A 132 -44.13 48.62 -18.22
CA THR A 132 -44.36 49.68 -17.23
C THR A 132 -43.99 51.07 -17.72
N VAL A 133 -43.00 51.18 -18.62
CA VAL A 133 -42.66 52.45 -19.30
C VAL A 133 -43.72 52.85 -20.32
N HIS A 134 -44.38 51.91 -21.00
CA HIS A 134 -45.44 52.22 -21.99
C HIS A 134 -46.81 52.53 -21.35
N ARG A 135 -46.99 52.21 -20.07
CA ARG A 135 -48.25 52.42 -19.32
C ARG A 135 -48.32 53.74 -18.56
N ASN A 136 -47.24 54.52 -18.53
CA ASN A 136 -47.18 55.87 -17.94
C ASN A 136 -46.97 56.92 -19.04
#